data_AF-A0A0S9KP19-F1
#
_entry.id   AF-A0A0S9KP19-F1
#
_cell.length_a   1.000
_cell.length_b   1.000
_cell.length_c   1.000
_cell.angle_alpha   90.00
_cell.angle_beta   90.00
_cell.angle_gamma   90.00
#
_symmetry.space_group_name_H-M   'P 1'
#
loop_
_entity.id
_entity.type
_entity.pdbx_description
1 polymer ?
#
loop_
_entity_poly.entity_id
_entity_poly.type
_entity_poly.pdbx_seq_one_letter_code
_entity_poly.pdbx_strand_id
1 'polypeptide(L)'
;MPDLSADADLHDGRDETADERSDRNWNELLQEFRVLQTGTQILAGFLLTLPFQSRFDQLSPFDVGVYLTLVVGAVLLTLLALTPVSLHRLLFRRHAKPTLVNTGSRILLACLAASSLLFAGIVLFLFDFLLPAPAGWIAGGAVIVVALCLWVGVPLVIRRRVAADHPEEARRSLES
;
A
#
# COMPACT_ATOMS: atom_id res chain seq x y z
N MET A 1 -21.75 -8.84 19.28
CA MET A 1 -20.58 -9.00 18.41
C MET A 1 -21.08 -9.01 16.98
N PRO A 2 -20.62 -8.14 16.08
CA PRO A 2 -20.99 -8.23 14.66
C PRO A 2 -20.25 -9.42 14.04
N ASP A 3 -21.03 -10.33 13.47
CA ASP A 3 -20.59 -11.51 12.74
C ASP A 3 -20.01 -11.09 11.39
N LEU A 4 -18.71 -11.34 11.17
CA LEU A 4 -17.98 -11.01 9.95
C LEU A 4 -18.07 -12.12 8.88
N SER A 5 -19.00 -13.08 9.01
CA SER A 5 -19.19 -14.16 8.04
C SER A 5 -20.12 -13.80 6.86
N ALA A 6 -20.69 -12.59 6.82
CA ALA A 6 -21.78 -12.25 5.90
C ALA A 6 -21.37 -11.76 4.49
N ASP A 7 -20.08 -11.58 4.18
CA ASP A 7 -19.62 -11.18 2.82
C ASP A 7 -18.82 -12.31 2.12
N ALA A 8 -19.10 -13.58 2.45
CA ALA A 8 -18.52 -14.72 1.75
C ALA A 8 -19.48 -15.19 0.65
N ASP A 9 -19.34 -14.61 -0.54
CA ASP A 9 -20.06 -15.03 -1.74
C ASP A 9 -19.69 -16.49 -2.08
N LEU A 10 -20.57 -17.44 -1.73
CA LEU A 10 -20.33 -18.89 -1.90
C LEU A 10 -20.44 -19.35 -3.36
N HIS A 11 -20.66 -18.44 -4.32
CA HIS A 11 -20.97 -18.76 -5.72
C HIS A 11 -20.19 -17.92 -6.77
N ASP A 12 -18.86 -17.93 -6.74
CA ASP A 12 -18.02 -17.57 -7.93
C ASP A 12 -18.03 -18.69 -9.01
N GLY A 13 -18.89 -19.70 -8.89
CA GLY A 13 -19.06 -20.77 -9.88
C GLY A 13 -17.90 -21.77 -10.01
N ARG A 14 -16.94 -21.78 -9.06
CA ARG A 14 -15.78 -22.68 -9.06
C ARG A 14 -15.81 -23.68 -7.91
N ASP A 15 -15.57 -24.95 -8.21
CA ASP A 15 -15.34 -26.01 -7.22
C ASP A 15 -13.88 -25.94 -6.71
N GLU A 16 -13.63 -25.11 -5.69
CA GLU A 16 -12.32 -24.97 -5.03
C GLU A 16 -12.44 -25.31 -3.54
N THR A 17 -11.51 -26.09 -2.99
CA THR A 17 -11.39 -26.33 -1.54
C THR A 17 -10.98 -25.04 -0.79
N ALA A 18 -11.26 -24.96 0.51
CA ALA A 18 -10.86 -23.80 1.34
C ALA A 18 -9.34 -23.53 1.32
N ASP A 19 -8.57 -24.61 1.14
CA ASP A 19 -7.12 -24.60 1.03
C ASP A 19 -6.64 -24.02 -0.30
N GLU A 20 -7.25 -24.45 -1.41
CA GLU A 20 -6.95 -23.92 -2.76
C GLU A 20 -7.33 -22.44 -2.88
N ARG A 21 -8.46 -22.04 -2.29
CA ARG A 21 -8.91 -20.65 -2.26
C ARG A 21 -7.95 -19.75 -1.50
N SER A 22 -7.44 -20.22 -0.36
CA SER A 22 -6.46 -19.46 0.43
C SER A 22 -5.15 -19.26 -0.32
N ASP A 23 -4.68 -20.27 -1.05
CA ASP A 23 -3.45 -20.21 -1.84
C ASP A 23 -3.62 -19.26 -3.06
N ARG A 24 -4.80 -19.26 -3.69
CA ARG A 24 -5.16 -18.30 -4.75
C ARG A 24 -5.18 -16.86 -4.23
N ASN A 25 -5.92 -16.58 -3.17
CA ASN A 25 -5.99 -15.23 -2.57
C ASN A 25 -4.59 -14.75 -2.14
N TRP A 26 -3.74 -15.66 -1.64
CA TRP A 26 -2.36 -15.33 -1.30
C TRP A 26 -1.53 -14.93 -2.53
N ASN A 27 -1.67 -15.65 -3.65
CA ASN A 27 -0.97 -15.31 -4.89
C ASN A 27 -1.44 -13.97 -5.48
N GLU A 28 -2.73 -13.68 -5.40
CA GLU A 28 -3.29 -12.38 -5.79
C GLU A 28 -2.72 -11.25 -4.92
N LEU A 29 -2.68 -11.43 -3.60
CA LEU A 29 -2.03 -10.47 -2.68
C LEU A 29 -0.54 -10.28 -3.00
N LEU A 30 0.21 -11.35 -3.30
CA LEU A 30 1.62 -11.24 -3.69
C LEU A 30 1.81 -10.49 -5.01
N GLN A 31 0.86 -10.60 -5.94
CA GLN A 31 0.88 -9.85 -7.20
C GLN A 31 0.66 -8.36 -6.94
N GLU A 32 -0.37 -7.99 -6.17
CA GLU A 32 -0.61 -6.60 -5.75
C GLU A 32 0.63 -6.02 -5.05
N PHE A 33 1.23 -6.82 -4.18
CA PHE A 33 2.43 -6.46 -3.45
C PHE A 33 3.61 -6.17 -4.39
N ARG A 34 3.79 -6.98 -5.42
CA ARG A 34 4.86 -6.80 -6.42
C ARG A 34 4.66 -5.55 -7.28
N VAL A 35 3.41 -5.22 -7.62
CA VAL A 35 3.08 -3.97 -8.33
C VAL A 35 3.54 -2.77 -7.50
N LEU A 36 3.24 -2.75 -6.20
CA LEU A 36 3.68 -1.70 -5.27
C LEU A 36 5.21 -1.63 -5.14
N GLN A 37 5.87 -2.78 -5.06
CA GLN A 37 7.31 -2.89 -4.80
C GLN A 37 8.16 -2.26 -5.92
N THR A 38 7.72 -2.37 -7.17
CA THR A 38 8.53 -1.92 -8.31
C THR A 38 8.75 -0.41 -8.29
N GLY A 39 7.71 0.37 -7.96
CA GLY A 39 7.82 1.82 -7.86
C GLY A 39 8.70 2.29 -6.70
N THR A 40 8.57 1.65 -5.54
CA THR A 40 9.36 2.00 -4.35
C THR A 40 10.84 1.64 -4.51
N GLN A 41 11.17 0.53 -5.18
CA GLN A 41 12.55 0.13 -5.46
C GLN A 41 13.28 1.09 -6.38
N ILE A 42 12.62 1.58 -7.44
CA ILE A 42 13.20 2.57 -8.35
C ILE A 42 13.56 3.85 -7.59
N LEU A 43 12.63 4.36 -6.78
CA LEU A 43 12.85 5.56 -5.97
C LEU A 43 13.93 5.37 -4.89
N ALA A 44 13.97 4.20 -4.25
CA ALA A 44 15.03 3.84 -3.32
C ALA A 44 16.40 3.84 -4.00
N GLY A 45 16.49 3.28 -5.21
CA GLY A 45 17.71 3.31 -6.03
C GLY A 45 18.16 4.74 -6.32
N PHE A 46 17.23 5.61 -6.74
CA PHE A 46 17.55 7.02 -6.97
C PHE A 46 18.10 7.71 -5.72
N LEU A 47 17.48 7.50 -4.56
CA LEU A 47 17.98 8.02 -3.29
C LEU A 47 19.42 7.55 -3.03
N LEU A 48 19.72 6.26 -3.20
CA LEU A 48 21.07 5.74 -2.97
C LEU A 48 22.14 6.31 -3.92
N THR A 49 21.76 6.80 -5.10
CA THR A 49 22.69 7.42 -6.05
C THR A 49 22.93 8.90 -5.82
N LEU A 50 22.08 9.56 -5.05
CA LEU A 50 22.07 11.02 -4.84
C LEU A 50 23.39 11.56 -4.24
N PRO A 51 24.05 10.87 -3.27
CA PRO A 51 25.34 11.31 -2.71
C PRO A 51 26.48 11.41 -3.71
N PHE A 52 26.38 10.71 -4.84
CA PHE A 52 27.41 10.71 -5.87
C PHE A 52 27.15 11.77 -6.96
N GLN A 53 26.05 12.53 -6.85
CA GLN A 53 25.73 13.60 -7.78
C GLN A 53 26.48 14.88 -7.39
N SER A 54 26.94 15.64 -8.38
CA SER A 54 27.73 16.88 -8.17
C SER A 54 27.01 17.96 -7.36
N ARG A 55 25.69 17.89 -7.24
CA ARG A 55 24.87 18.83 -6.48
C ARG A 55 24.64 18.44 -5.02
N PHE A 56 25.08 17.25 -4.61
CA PHE A 56 24.86 16.79 -3.22
C PHE A 56 25.54 17.71 -2.19
N ASP A 57 26.72 18.24 -2.52
CA ASP A 57 27.46 19.16 -1.65
C ASP A 57 26.78 20.54 -1.46
N GLN A 58 25.70 20.80 -2.20
CA GLN A 58 24.90 22.03 -2.07
C GLN A 58 23.71 21.87 -1.11
N LEU A 59 23.46 20.65 -0.60
CA LEU A 59 22.39 20.39 0.35
C LEU A 59 22.64 21.10 1.67
N SER A 60 21.59 21.70 2.24
CA SER A 60 21.66 22.22 3.59
C SER A 60 21.80 21.06 4.60
N PRO A 61 22.30 21.32 5.83
CA PRO A 61 22.33 20.29 6.88
C PRO A 61 20.95 19.69 7.18
N PHE A 62 19.89 20.49 7.04
CA PHE A 62 18.51 20.02 7.16
C PHE A 62 18.16 19.02 6.06
N ASP A 63 18.46 19.35 4.80
CA ASP A 63 18.17 18.49 3.65
C ASP A 63 18.93 17.17 3.72
N VAL A 64 20.18 17.19 4.21
CA VAL A 64 20.95 15.96 4.47
C VAL A 64 20.26 15.08 5.51
N GLY A 65 19.72 15.67 6.59
CA GLY A 65 18.95 14.95 7.60
C GLY A 65 17.66 14.32 7.04
N VAL A 66 16.93 15.08 6.22
CA VAL A 66 15.74 14.59 5.51
C VAL A 66 16.12 13.46 4.56
N TYR A 67 17.16 13.64 3.74
CA TYR A 67 17.68 12.64 2.83
C TYR A 67 18.02 11.31 3.54
N LEU A 68 18.79 11.35 4.63
CA LEU A 68 19.14 10.14 5.39
C LEU A 68 17.92 9.44 5.98
N THR A 69 16.94 10.22 6.45
CA THR A 69 15.66 9.68 6.95
C THR A 69 14.89 8.98 5.84
N LEU A 70 14.86 9.54 4.62
CA LEU A 70 14.24 8.91 3.45
C LEU A 70 14.96 7.63 3.03
N VAL A 71 16.29 7.60 3.06
CA VAL A 71 17.08 6.40 2.75
C VAL A 71 16.76 5.27 3.74
N VAL A 72 16.79 5.56 5.04
CA VAL A 72 16.43 4.58 6.08
C VAL A 72 14.98 4.13 5.91
N GLY A 73 14.06 5.05 5.66
CA GLY A 73 12.65 4.75 5.38
C GLY A 73 12.47 3.83 4.17
N ALA A 74 13.20 4.06 3.07
CA ALA A 74 13.18 3.23 1.88
C ALA A 74 13.70 1.81 2.14
N VAL A 75 14.77 1.67 2.91
CA VAL A 75 15.30 0.36 3.33
C VAL A 75 14.29 -0.37 4.21
N LEU A 76 13.73 0.30 5.22
CA LEU A 76 12.73 -0.29 6.11
C LEU A 76 11.47 -0.71 5.36
N LEU A 77 10.99 0.12 4.43
CA LEU A 77 9.87 -0.21 3.56
C LEU A 77 10.18 -1.44 2.69
N THR A 78 11.39 -1.53 2.15
CA THR A 78 11.85 -2.70 1.38
C THR A 78 11.87 -3.98 2.23
N LEU A 79 12.36 -3.89 3.47
CA LEU A 79 12.38 -5.03 4.39
C LEU A 79 10.96 -5.45 4.79
N LEU A 80 10.08 -4.48 5.11
CA LEU A 80 8.67 -4.73 5.38
C LEU A 80 8.00 -5.42 4.18
N ALA A 81 8.36 -4.99 2.97
CA ALA A 81 7.91 -5.57 1.72
C ALA A 81 8.34 -7.01 1.45
N LEU A 82 9.43 -7.47 2.07
CA LEU A 82 9.89 -8.86 1.98
C LEU A 82 9.22 -9.78 3.02
N THR A 83 8.45 -9.22 3.95
CA THR A 83 7.77 -9.98 5.02
C THR A 83 6.82 -11.05 4.49
N PRO A 84 5.95 -10.81 3.47
CA PRO A 84 5.04 -11.83 2.96
C PRO A 84 5.78 -13.07 2.44
N VAL A 85 6.89 -12.88 1.73
CA VAL A 85 7.72 -13.99 1.23
C VAL A 85 8.24 -14.86 2.38
N SER A 86 8.63 -14.23 3.49
CA SER A 86 9.12 -14.92 4.68
C SER A 86 8.00 -15.64 5.44
N LEU A 87 6.83 -15.00 5.57
CA LEU A 87 5.62 -15.57 6.17
C LEU A 87 5.13 -16.80 5.41
N HIS A 88 5.07 -16.72 4.08
CA HIS A 88 4.72 -17.85 3.23
C HIS A 88 5.63 -19.04 3.50
N ARG A 89 6.96 -18.83 3.51
CA ARG A 89 7.93 -19.90 3.72
C ARG A 89 7.83 -20.56 5.11
N LEU A 90 7.42 -19.82 6.14
CA LEU A 90 7.36 -20.29 7.53
C LEU A 90 6.01 -20.95 7.88
N LEU A 91 4.88 -20.36 7.49
CA LEU A 91 3.55 -20.83 7.90
C LEU A 91 2.94 -21.89 6.99
N PHE A 92 3.39 -22.03 5.73
CA PHE A 92 2.97 -23.17 4.90
C PHE A 92 3.32 -24.51 5.55
N ARG A 93 4.41 -24.56 6.34
CA ARG A 93 4.83 -25.75 7.09
C ARG A 93 3.92 -26.09 8.28
N ARG A 94 2.98 -25.22 8.65
CA ARG A 94 2.14 -25.38 9.87
C ARG A 94 0.62 -25.38 9.61
N HIS A 95 0.15 -25.40 8.35
CA HIS A 95 -1.27 -25.52 7.97
C HIS A 95 -2.22 -24.45 8.58
N ALA A 96 -1.69 -23.30 9.02
CA ALA A 96 -2.47 -22.20 9.60
C ALA A 96 -2.84 -21.14 8.54
N LYS A 97 -3.63 -21.56 7.54
CA LYS A 97 -3.94 -20.79 6.32
C LYS A 97 -4.82 -19.52 6.50
N PRO A 98 -5.81 -19.46 7.42
CA PRO A 98 -6.65 -18.26 7.58
C PRO A 98 -5.90 -17.05 8.17
N THR A 99 -4.99 -17.29 9.11
CA THR A 99 -4.21 -16.23 9.77
C THR A 99 -3.21 -15.56 8.81
N LEU A 100 -2.78 -16.28 7.78
CA LEU A 100 -1.87 -15.78 6.76
C LEU A 100 -2.47 -14.66 5.92
N VAL A 101 -3.71 -14.83 5.43
CA VAL A 101 -4.38 -13.85 4.56
C VAL A 101 -4.62 -12.53 5.31
N ASN A 102 -5.13 -12.60 6.54
CA ASN A 102 -5.38 -11.41 7.35
C ASN A 102 -4.07 -10.66 7.72
N THR A 103 -2.99 -11.40 8.00
CA THR A 103 -1.68 -10.80 8.26
C THR A 103 -1.09 -10.17 6.99
N GLY A 104 -1.22 -10.85 5.85
CA GLY A 104 -0.79 -10.35 4.54
C GLY A 104 -1.48 -9.03 4.17
N SER A 105 -2.81 -8.95 4.35
CA SER A 105 -3.57 -7.72 4.11
C SER A 105 -3.11 -6.56 4.99
N ARG A 106 -2.85 -6.80 6.28
CA ARG A 106 -2.32 -5.77 7.19
C ARG A 106 -0.93 -5.27 6.78
N ILE A 107 -0.05 -6.19 6.36
CA ILE A 107 1.27 -5.84 5.85
C ILE A 107 1.15 -5.01 4.57
N LEU A 108 0.27 -5.40 3.65
CA LEU A 108 0.01 -4.64 2.43
C LEU A 108 -0.45 -3.21 2.75
N LEU A 109 -1.41 -3.04 3.67
CA LEU A 109 -1.85 -1.70 4.12
C LEU A 109 -0.69 -0.91 4.75
N ALA A 110 0.13 -1.54 5.58
CA ALA A 110 1.29 -0.88 6.19
C ALA A 110 2.31 -0.43 5.13
N CYS A 111 2.55 -1.26 4.11
CA CYS A 111 3.41 -0.91 2.99
C CYS A 111 2.82 0.23 2.15
N LEU A 112 1.52 0.24 1.88
CA LEU A 112 0.84 1.34 1.20
C LEU A 112 0.99 2.66 1.96
N ALA A 113 0.72 2.64 3.28
CA ALA A 113 0.90 3.77 4.20
C ALA A 113 2.34 4.32 4.16
N ALA A 114 3.32 3.43 4.40
CA ALA A 114 4.72 3.80 4.44
C ALA A 114 5.25 4.27 3.07
N SER A 115 4.80 3.68 1.97
CA SER A 115 5.16 4.11 0.61
C SER A 115 4.66 5.52 0.32
N SER A 116 3.43 5.84 0.71
CA SER A 116 2.85 7.18 0.48
C SER A 116 3.60 8.25 1.27
N LEU A 117 3.96 7.95 2.52
CA LEU A 117 4.78 8.85 3.33
C LEU A 117 6.17 9.04 2.73
N LEU A 118 6.80 7.95 2.27
CA LEU A 118 8.09 8.01 1.61
C LEU A 118 8.05 8.87 0.35
N PHE A 119 7.03 8.71 -0.49
CA PHE A 119 6.88 9.49 -1.73
C PHE A 119 6.62 10.98 -1.44
N ALA A 120 5.76 11.28 -0.46
CA ALA A 120 5.55 12.66 -0.02
C ALA A 120 6.84 13.29 0.50
N GLY A 121 7.62 12.53 1.28
CA GLY A 121 8.92 12.98 1.79
C GLY A 121 9.95 13.21 0.69
N ILE A 122 10.02 12.33 -0.32
CA ILE A 122 10.90 12.52 -1.50
C ILE A 122 10.52 13.77 -2.27
N VAL A 123 9.22 13.99 -2.54
CA VAL A 123 8.76 15.18 -3.25
C VAL A 123 9.02 16.45 -2.43
N LEU A 124 8.78 16.41 -1.13
CA LEU A 124 9.11 17.51 -0.23
C LEU A 124 10.60 17.85 -0.32
N PHE A 125 11.48 16.85 -0.16
CA PHE A 125 12.93 17.01 -0.24
C PHE A 125 13.37 17.62 -1.58
N LEU A 126 12.84 17.12 -2.71
CA LEU A 126 13.21 17.64 -4.02
C LEU A 126 12.78 19.10 -4.20
N PHE A 127 11.57 19.46 -3.78
CA PHE A 127 11.06 20.82 -3.91
C PHE A 127 11.76 21.80 -2.97
N ASP A 128 12.10 21.39 -1.75
CA ASP A 128 12.85 22.21 -0.79
C ASP A 128 14.28 22.49 -1.30
N PHE A 129 14.89 21.51 -1.97
CA PHE A 129 16.18 21.69 -2.62
C PHE A 129 16.14 22.61 -3.85
N LEU A 130 15.04 22.59 -4.61
CA LEU A 130 14.93 23.30 -5.89
C LEU A 130 14.34 24.71 -5.78
N LEU A 131 13.52 24.97 -4.75
CA LEU A 131 12.71 26.17 -4.63
C LEU A 131 12.74 26.69 -3.18
N PRO A 132 12.59 28.01 -2.99
CA PRO A 132 12.47 28.56 -1.64
C PRO A 132 11.21 28.05 -0.92
N ALA A 133 11.27 28.02 0.41
CA ALA A 133 10.13 27.72 1.25
C ALA A 133 8.92 28.64 0.91
N PRO A 134 7.67 28.14 0.97
CA PRO A 134 7.23 26.84 1.51
C PRO A 134 6.98 25.75 0.44
N ALA A 135 7.65 25.81 -0.72
CA ALA A 135 7.36 24.93 -1.87
C ALA A 135 7.40 23.43 -1.52
N GLY A 136 8.39 22.98 -0.74
CA GLY A 136 8.52 21.58 -0.30
C GLY A 136 7.30 21.07 0.47
N TRP A 137 6.84 21.85 1.46
CA TRP A 137 5.67 21.49 2.28
C TRP A 137 4.39 21.41 1.47
N ILE A 138 4.19 22.34 0.53
CA ILE A 138 3.03 22.33 -0.37
C ILE A 138 3.06 21.08 -1.24
N ALA A 139 4.20 20.78 -1.87
CA ALA A 139 4.34 19.65 -2.77
C ALA A 139 4.18 18.30 -2.03
N GLY A 140 4.85 18.12 -0.90
CA GLY A 140 4.69 16.93 -0.06
C GLY A 140 3.27 16.76 0.48
N GLY A 141 2.65 17.86 0.94
CA GLY A 141 1.26 17.87 1.37
C GLY A 141 0.28 17.49 0.24
N ALA A 142 0.50 18.00 -0.97
CA ALA A 142 -0.30 17.64 -2.13
C ALA A 142 -0.22 16.14 -2.45
N VAL A 143 0.96 15.52 -2.34
CA VAL A 143 1.11 14.06 -2.52
C VAL A 143 0.29 13.28 -1.49
N ILE A 144 0.31 13.69 -0.22
CA ILE A 144 -0.51 13.05 0.82
C ILE A 144 -2.00 13.21 0.52
N VAL A 145 -2.44 14.41 0.11
CA VAL A 145 -3.84 14.65 -0.26
C VAL A 145 -4.24 13.76 -1.43
N VAL A 146 -3.42 13.67 -2.47
CA VAL A 146 -3.69 12.79 -3.62
C VAL A 146 -3.75 11.32 -3.19
N ALA A 147 -2.81 10.85 -2.36
CA ALA A 147 -2.81 9.48 -1.85
C ALA A 147 -4.11 9.16 -1.07
N LEU A 148 -4.52 10.07 -0.17
CA LEU A 148 -5.77 9.93 0.59
C LEU A 148 -7.00 9.98 -0.31
N CYS A 149 -7.03 10.86 -1.31
CA CYS A 149 -8.10 10.92 -2.30
C CYS A 149 -8.20 9.62 -3.10
N LEU A 150 -7.09 9.01 -3.48
CA LEU A 150 -7.10 7.73 -4.19
C LEU A 150 -7.57 6.59 -3.28
N TRP A 151 -7.15 6.55 -2.01
CA TRP A 151 -7.52 5.47 -1.08
C TRP A 151 -8.93 5.58 -0.51
N VAL A 152 -9.43 6.79 -0.31
CA VAL A 152 -10.75 7.01 0.31
C VAL A 152 -11.76 7.39 -0.76
N GLY A 153 -11.40 8.28 -1.68
CA GLY A 153 -12.29 8.74 -2.74
C GLY A 153 -12.69 7.64 -3.71
N VAL A 154 -11.73 6.85 -4.22
CA VAL A 154 -12.03 5.79 -5.20
C VAL A 154 -12.94 4.71 -4.58
N PRO A 155 -12.64 4.12 -3.42
CA PRO A 155 -13.52 3.10 -2.83
C PRO A 155 -14.90 3.65 -2.45
N LEU A 156 -14.99 4.90 -1.99
CA LEU A 156 -16.29 5.52 -1.69
C LEU A 156 -17.14 5.72 -2.96
N VAL A 157 -16.52 6.13 -4.07
CA VAL A 157 -17.23 6.28 -5.36
C VAL A 157 -17.70 4.93 -5.88
N ILE A 158 -16.84 3.91 -5.82
CA ILE A 158 -17.20 2.55 -6.24
C ILE A 158 -18.33 2.01 -5.37
N ARG A 159 -18.22 2.10 -4.03
CA ARG A 159 -19.26 1.63 -3.10
C ARG A 159 -20.61 2.32 -3.34
N ARG A 160 -20.61 3.61 -3.66
CA ARG A 160 -21.83 4.35 -4.01
C ARG A 160 -22.44 3.90 -5.33
N ARG A 161 -21.64 3.55 -6.33
CA ARG A 161 -22.12 3.06 -7.64
C ARG A 161 -22.70 1.65 -7.52
N VAL A 162 -22.00 0.74 -6.84
CA VAL A 162 -22.51 -0.62 -6.57
C VAL A 162 -23.82 -0.57 -5.79
N ALA A 163 -23.92 0.26 -4.75
CA ALA A 163 -25.17 0.43 -4.01
C ALA A 163 -26.31 1.06 -4.86
N ALA A 164 -25.99 1.80 -5.92
CA ALA A 164 -26.98 2.39 -6.82
C ALA A 164 -27.45 1.41 -7.91
N ASP A 165 -26.63 0.41 -8.28
CA ASP A 165 -26.94 -0.60 -9.30
C ASP A 165 -27.75 -1.80 -8.75
N HIS A 166 -27.83 -2.00 -7.43
CA HIS A 166 -28.64 -3.06 -6.78
C HIS A 166 -29.86 -2.54 -5.95
N PRO A 167 -30.76 -1.71 -6.50
CA PRO A 167 -31.93 -1.23 -5.75
C PRO A 167 -33.02 -2.31 -5.54
N GLU A 168 -32.99 -3.42 -6.28
CA GLU A 168 -34.07 -4.43 -6.26
C GLU A 168 -34.03 -5.40 -5.06
N GLU A 169 -32.85 -5.71 -4.51
CA GLU A 169 -32.71 -6.61 -3.36
C GLU A 169 -33.20 -5.98 -2.06
N ALA A 170 -32.99 -4.67 -1.90
CA ALA A 170 -33.51 -3.90 -0.77
C ALA A 170 -35.04 -3.73 -0.81
N ARG A 171 -35.66 -3.86 -1.99
CA ARG A 171 -37.12 -3.78 -2.15
C ARG A 171 -37.80 -5.12 -1.89
N ARG A 172 -37.19 -6.24 -2.31
CA ARG A 172 -37.70 -7.60 -2.03
C ARG A 172 -37.66 -7.98 -0.55
N SER A 173 -36.70 -7.49 0.23
CA SER A 173 -36.61 -7.75 1.68
C SER A 173 -37.62 -6.97 2.52
N LEU A 174 -38.24 -5.93 1.95
CA LEU A 174 -39.33 -5.18 2.58
C LEU A 174 -40.72 -5.73 2.21
N GLU A 175 -40.81 -6.53 1.14
CA GLU A 175 -42.05 -7.15 0.65
C GLU A 175 -42.26 -8.60 1.12
N SER A 176 -41.30 -9.19 1.86
CA SER A 176 -41.37 -10.52 2.49
C SER A 176 -41.56 -10.43 4.01
#